data_AF-A0A2E4FGD9-F1
#
_entry.id   AF-A0A2E4FGD9-F1
#
_cell.length_a   1.000
_cell.length_b   1.000
_cell.length_c   1.000
_cell.angle_alpha   90.00
_cell.angle_beta   90.00
_cell.angle_gamma   90.00
#
_symmetry.space_group_name_H-M   'P 1'
#
loop_
_entity.id
_entity.type
_entity.pdbx_description
1 polymer ?
#
loop_
_entity_poly.entity_id
_entity_poly.type
_entity_poly.pdbx_seq_one_letter_code
_entity_poly.pdbx_strand_id
1 'polypeptide(L)'
;MKHAVGPRQELGLRTLFNVLGPLTNPAKVKRQVLGVYDSALCEPLAEVLVRLGSEHALVLHSDDGLDEISIAANTLGYECKAGEISPIDIDPAALGHAHDSLNGLQVETAEHSASLIRSALGGDEDAVSIKARSMITLNAGAGIYVSGVTDSLPSGIVAAEKAMASGAAAQKLEAFVAFTQAFAQEQAVAPG
;
A
#
# COMPACT_ATOMS: atom_id res chain seq x y z
N MET A 1 -20.58 -4.70 -8.03
CA MET A 1 -19.95 -6.03 -7.88
C MET A 1 -20.90 -7.18 -7.50
N LYS A 2 -22.08 -6.96 -6.90
CA LYS A 2 -22.97 -8.04 -6.42
C LYS A 2 -23.30 -9.17 -7.43
N HIS A 3 -23.42 -8.84 -8.71
CA HIS A 3 -23.74 -9.82 -9.77
C HIS A 3 -22.52 -10.60 -10.28
N ALA A 4 -21.30 -10.17 -9.96
CA ALA A 4 -20.06 -10.82 -10.39
C ALA A 4 -19.50 -11.80 -9.35
N VAL A 5 -20.07 -11.85 -8.14
CA VAL A 5 -19.53 -12.68 -7.04
C VAL A 5 -19.65 -14.18 -7.34
N GLY A 6 -20.86 -14.66 -7.69
CA GLY A 6 -21.10 -16.07 -8.01
C GLY A 6 -20.22 -16.58 -9.14
N PRO A 7 -20.24 -15.95 -10.34
CA PRO A 7 -19.40 -16.36 -11.45
C PRO A 7 -17.89 -16.36 -11.15
N ARG A 8 -17.40 -15.42 -10.33
CA ARG A 8 -15.98 -15.38 -9.93
C ARG A 8 -15.60 -16.55 -9.02
N GLN A 9 -16.48 -16.93 -8.10
CA GLN A 9 -16.24 -18.08 -7.21
C GLN A 9 -16.27 -19.40 -8.00
N GLU A 10 -17.20 -19.54 -8.94
CA GLU A 10 -17.32 -20.72 -9.79
C GLU A 10 -16.12 -20.91 -10.73
N LEU A 11 -15.61 -19.82 -11.30
CA LEU A 11 -14.47 -19.87 -12.23
C LEU A 11 -13.14 -20.18 -11.53
N GLY A 12 -12.95 -19.71 -10.29
CA GLY A 12 -11.72 -19.99 -9.51
C GLY A 12 -10.42 -19.46 -10.13
N LEU A 13 -10.49 -18.65 -11.19
CA LEU A 13 -9.36 -18.10 -11.94
C LEU A 13 -9.38 -16.57 -11.94
N ARG A 14 -8.21 -15.96 -12.14
CA ARG A 14 -8.05 -14.50 -12.21
C ARG A 14 -8.73 -13.96 -13.47
N THR A 15 -9.49 -12.87 -13.32
CA THR A 15 -10.24 -12.23 -14.42
C THR A 15 -10.00 -10.72 -14.42
N LEU A 16 -10.53 -10.01 -15.42
CA LEU A 16 -10.53 -8.55 -15.45
C LEU A 16 -11.11 -7.93 -14.15
N PHE A 17 -12.04 -8.60 -13.47
CA PHE A 17 -12.60 -8.12 -12.21
C PHE A 17 -11.60 -8.05 -11.05
N ASN A 18 -10.45 -8.73 -11.16
CA ASN A 18 -9.36 -8.61 -10.20
C ASN A 18 -8.60 -7.28 -10.35
N VAL A 19 -8.54 -6.71 -11.55
CA VAL A 19 -7.87 -5.42 -11.79
C VAL A 19 -8.82 -4.21 -11.75
N LEU A 20 -10.13 -4.42 -11.91
CA LEU A 20 -11.11 -3.33 -11.91
C LEU A 20 -11.32 -2.69 -10.53
N GLY A 21 -11.16 -3.44 -9.44
CA GLY A 21 -11.40 -2.94 -8.08
C GLY A 21 -10.59 -1.67 -7.78
N PRO A 22 -9.26 -1.73 -7.87
CA PRO A 22 -8.39 -0.57 -7.62
C PRO A 22 -8.60 0.61 -8.58
N LEU A 23 -9.14 0.38 -9.77
CA LEU A 23 -9.43 1.42 -10.76
C LEU A 23 -10.76 2.18 -10.49
N THR A 24 -11.56 1.71 -9.54
CA THR A 24 -12.92 2.22 -9.28
C THR A 24 -13.05 2.88 -7.90
N ASN A 25 -12.02 3.61 -7.47
CA ASN A 25 -12.00 4.28 -6.17
C ASN A 25 -13.23 5.22 -6.00
N PRO A 26 -14.12 4.97 -5.03
CA PRO A 26 -15.36 5.72 -4.88
C PRO A 26 -15.15 7.19 -4.46
N ALA A 27 -14.02 7.50 -3.84
CA ALA A 27 -13.62 8.87 -3.50
C ALA A 27 -13.05 9.64 -4.69
N LYS A 28 -12.94 9.02 -5.87
CA LYS A 28 -12.41 9.63 -7.11
C LYS A 28 -11.01 10.22 -6.95
N VAL A 29 -10.15 9.52 -6.18
CA VAL A 29 -8.77 9.95 -5.96
C VAL A 29 -8.03 10.07 -7.29
N LYS A 30 -7.11 11.04 -7.35
CA LYS A 30 -6.25 11.28 -8.52
C LYS A 30 -4.82 10.80 -8.33
N ARG A 31 -4.51 10.30 -7.14
CA ARG A 31 -3.17 9.90 -6.72
C ARG A 31 -3.24 8.58 -5.98
N GLN A 32 -2.44 7.60 -6.40
CA GLN A 32 -2.48 6.26 -5.80
C GLN A 32 -1.23 5.43 -6.11
N VAL A 33 -0.91 4.53 -5.20
CA VAL A 33 0.00 3.41 -5.46
C VAL A 33 -0.87 2.19 -5.75
N LEU A 34 -0.58 1.49 -6.84
CA LEU A 34 -1.31 0.32 -7.31
C LEU A 34 -0.37 -0.87 -7.42
N GLY A 35 -0.58 -1.83 -6.52
CA GLY A 35 -0.04 -3.17 -6.64
C GLY A 35 -0.69 -3.99 -7.73
N VAL A 36 0.08 -4.79 -8.45
CA VAL A 36 -0.45 -5.79 -9.38
C VAL A 36 0.19 -7.15 -9.15
N TYR A 37 -0.58 -8.20 -9.40
CA TYR A 37 -0.14 -9.58 -9.14
C TYR A 37 0.78 -10.16 -10.23
N ASP A 38 0.96 -9.46 -11.34
CA ASP A 38 1.72 -9.89 -12.52
C ASP A 38 2.35 -8.65 -13.15
N SER A 39 3.68 -8.68 -13.34
CA SER A 39 4.44 -7.56 -13.90
C SER A 39 3.96 -7.13 -15.28
N ALA A 40 3.40 -8.05 -16.08
CA ALA A 40 2.85 -7.74 -17.40
C ALA A 40 1.63 -6.79 -17.33
N LEU A 41 1.03 -6.61 -16.15
CA LEU A 41 -0.08 -5.69 -15.92
C LEU A 41 0.36 -4.27 -15.55
N CYS A 42 1.64 -4.03 -15.22
CA CYS A 42 2.07 -2.72 -14.77
C CYS A 42 1.85 -1.63 -15.83
N GLU A 43 2.33 -1.84 -17.05
CA GLU A 43 2.21 -0.86 -18.15
C GLU A 43 0.76 -0.65 -18.61
N PRO A 44 -0.03 -1.71 -18.89
CA PRO A 44 -1.42 -1.52 -19.32
C PRO A 44 -2.27 -0.79 -18.26
N LEU A 45 -2.05 -1.07 -16.98
CA LEU A 45 -2.80 -0.40 -15.91
C LEU A 45 -2.32 1.04 -15.68
N ALA A 46 -1.03 1.33 -15.89
CA ALA A 46 -0.52 2.70 -15.94
C ALA A 46 -1.22 3.52 -17.03
N GLU A 47 -1.32 2.99 -18.25
CA GLU A 47 -2.07 3.63 -19.34
C GLU A 47 -3.54 3.87 -18.99
N VAL A 48 -4.20 2.87 -18.39
CA VAL A 48 -5.60 3.00 -17.98
C VAL A 48 -5.76 4.11 -16.95
N LEU A 49 -4.86 4.21 -15.96
CA LEU A 49 -4.92 5.26 -14.96
C LEU A 49 -4.74 6.66 -15.57
N VAL A 50 -3.83 6.84 -16.51
CA VAL A 50 -3.68 8.11 -17.24
C VAL A 50 -4.98 8.44 -18.01
N ARG A 51 -5.58 7.47 -18.69
CA ARG A 51 -6.85 7.67 -19.43
C ARG A 51 -8.05 7.96 -18.52
N LEU A 52 -8.06 7.43 -17.30
CA LEU A 52 -9.05 7.74 -16.26
C LEU A 52 -8.75 9.08 -15.54
N GLY A 53 -7.63 9.73 -15.90
CA GLY A 53 -7.25 11.05 -15.45
C GLY A 53 -6.57 11.08 -14.10
N SER A 54 -5.77 10.06 -13.75
CA SER A 54 -4.83 10.12 -12.62
C SER A 54 -3.78 11.20 -12.84
N GLU A 55 -3.41 11.93 -11.79
CA GLU A 55 -2.37 12.96 -11.81
C GLU A 55 -0.98 12.39 -11.52
N HIS A 56 -0.90 11.50 -10.51
CA HIS A 56 0.34 10.87 -10.08
C HIS A 56 0.06 9.48 -9.53
N ALA A 57 0.54 8.43 -10.18
CA ALA A 57 0.38 7.06 -9.72
C ALA A 57 1.64 6.23 -9.90
N LEU A 58 1.79 5.22 -9.06
CA LEU A 58 2.77 4.14 -9.26
C LEU A 58 2.00 2.85 -9.50
N VAL A 59 2.40 2.07 -10.50
CA VAL A 59 1.88 0.72 -10.71
C VAL A 59 3.04 -0.26 -10.59
N LEU A 60 2.99 -1.15 -9.61
CA LEU A 60 4.16 -1.88 -9.11
C LEU A 60 3.92 -3.38 -8.99
N HIS A 61 4.98 -4.15 -9.20
CA HIS A 61 5.08 -5.59 -8.95
C HIS A 61 6.49 -5.93 -8.47
N SER A 62 6.61 -6.70 -7.40
CA SER A 62 7.93 -7.14 -6.92
C SER A 62 8.38 -8.45 -7.57
N ASP A 63 9.69 -8.65 -7.68
CA ASP A 63 10.27 -9.85 -8.30
C ASP A 63 9.97 -11.14 -7.51
N ASP A 64 9.66 -11.02 -6.22
CA ASP A 64 9.17 -12.11 -5.36
C ASP A 64 7.63 -12.28 -5.39
N GLY A 65 6.94 -11.56 -6.27
CA GLY A 65 5.55 -11.79 -6.65
C GLY A 65 4.49 -11.05 -5.83
N LEU A 66 4.87 -10.02 -5.09
CA LEU A 66 3.96 -9.18 -4.32
C LEU A 66 3.34 -8.08 -5.19
N ASP A 67 2.14 -7.67 -4.80
CA ASP A 67 1.46 -6.48 -5.30
C ASP A 67 1.79 -5.25 -4.44
N GLU A 68 3.05 -5.10 -4.03
CA GLU A 68 3.57 -3.98 -3.24
C GLU A 68 5.10 -3.91 -3.37
N ILE A 69 5.73 -2.90 -2.78
CA ILE A 69 7.19 -2.82 -2.73
C ILE A 69 7.71 -3.86 -1.74
N SER A 70 8.55 -4.77 -2.21
CA SER A 70 9.19 -5.78 -1.36
C SER A 70 10.42 -5.23 -0.64
N ILE A 71 10.69 -5.78 0.54
CA ILE A 71 11.95 -5.60 1.27
C ILE A 71 12.98 -6.68 0.95
N ALA A 72 12.59 -7.77 0.28
CA ALA A 72 13.43 -8.94 0.02
C ALA A 72 13.80 -9.12 -1.46
N ALA A 73 13.23 -8.30 -2.35
CA ALA A 73 13.48 -8.33 -3.78
C ALA A 73 13.27 -6.94 -4.39
N ASN A 74 13.78 -6.74 -5.62
CA ASN A 74 13.51 -5.51 -6.36
C ASN A 74 12.02 -5.41 -6.71
N THR A 75 11.56 -4.17 -6.90
CA THR A 75 10.20 -3.88 -7.33
C THR A 75 10.22 -3.04 -8.60
N LEU A 76 9.59 -3.55 -9.64
CA LEU A 76 9.55 -2.93 -10.96
C LEU A 76 8.13 -2.40 -11.24
N GLY A 77 8.04 -1.45 -12.16
CA GLY A 77 6.74 -0.94 -12.57
C GLY A 77 6.81 0.30 -13.43
N TYR A 78 5.74 1.09 -13.35
CA TYR A 78 5.61 2.34 -14.07
C TYR A 78 5.10 3.45 -13.18
N GLU A 79 5.74 4.61 -13.29
CA GLU A 79 5.26 5.87 -12.77
C GLU A 79 4.44 6.60 -13.83
N CYS A 80 3.23 7.00 -13.45
CA CYS A 80 2.39 7.92 -14.20
C CYS A 80 2.48 9.29 -13.54
N LYS A 81 3.04 10.31 -14.18
CA LYS A 81 3.15 11.65 -13.59
C LYS A 81 2.98 12.70 -14.67
N ALA A 82 2.05 13.64 -14.45
CA ALA A 82 1.73 14.70 -15.41
C ALA A 82 1.36 14.19 -16.82
N GLY A 83 0.75 13.00 -16.90
CA GLY A 83 0.34 12.36 -18.15
C GLY A 83 1.46 11.57 -18.86
N GLU A 84 2.69 11.61 -18.35
CA GLU A 84 3.80 10.80 -18.84
C GLU A 84 3.86 9.47 -18.07
N ILE A 85 4.27 8.41 -18.77
CA ILE A 85 4.47 7.08 -18.22
C ILE A 85 5.95 6.73 -18.38
N SER A 86 6.63 6.47 -17.27
CA SER A 86 8.05 6.09 -17.25
C SER A 86 8.27 4.85 -16.40
N PRO A 87 9.20 3.95 -16.78
CA PRO A 87 9.53 2.80 -15.95
C PRO A 87 10.15 3.26 -14.62
N ILE A 88 9.90 2.51 -13.55
CA ILE A 88 10.52 2.69 -12.25
C ILE A 88 11.08 1.35 -11.75
N ASP A 89 12.25 1.42 -11.13
CA ASP A 89 12.91 0.30 -10.46
C ASP A 89 13.27 0.73 -9.03
N ILE A 90 12.86 -0.09 -8.07
CA ILE A 90 12.97 0.17 -6.65
C ILE A 90 13.77 -0.96 -6.03
N ASP A 91 15.02 -0.65 -5.70
CA ASP A 91 15.90 -1.52 -4.93
C ASP A 91 15.78 -1.16 -3.43
N PRO A 92 15.26 -2.08 -2.57
CA PRO A 92 15.14 -1.82 -1.14
C PRO A 92 16.50 -1.63 -0.45
N ALA A 93 17.60 -2.15 -1.00
CA ALA A 93 18.94 -2.00 -0.43
C ALA A 93 19.46 -0.57 -0.62
N ALA A 94 19.25 0.01 -1.81
CA ALA A 94 19.55 1.41 -2.09
C ALA A 94 18.77 2.38 -1.19
N LEU A 95 17.64 1.92 -0.65
CA LEU A 95 16.76 2.68 0.24
C LEU A 95 16.95 2.34 1.73
N GLY A 96 17.92 1.49 2.08
CA GLY A 96 18.25 1.15 3.47
C GLY A 96 17.25 0.23 4.18
N HIS A 97 16.36 -0.43 3.43
CA HIS A 97 15.27 -1.25 3.97
C HIS A 97 15.29 -2.70 3.48
N ALA A 98 16.40 -3.17 2.90
CA ALA A 98 16.53 -4.56 2.46
C ALA A 98 16.63 -5.55 3.64
N HIS A 99 16.01 -6.72 3.47
CA HIS A 99 16.08 -7.87 4.36
C HIS A 99 16.28 -9.15 3.54
N ASP A 100 16.90 -10.18 4.13
CA ASP A 100 17.21 -11.42 3.40
C ASP A 100 15.97 -12.22 2.97
N SER A 101 14.83 -12.06 3.65
CA SER A 101 13.59 -12.77 3.33
C SER A 101 12.36 -12.18 4.02
N LEU A 102 11.18 -12.51 3.50
CA LEU A 102 9.87 -12.21 4.09
C LEU A 102 9.51 -13.11 5.29
N ASN A 103 10.36 -14.07 5.65
CA ASN A 103 10.09 -15.00 6.76
C ASN A 103 9.79 -14.23 8.05
N GLY A 104 8.72 -14.62 8.74
CA GLY A 104 8.20 -13.94 9.93
C GLY A 104 7.13 -12.88 9.66
N LEU A 105 6.94 -12.43 8.41
CA LEU A 105 5.86 -11.50 8.06
C LEU A 105 4.55 -12.21 7.67
N GLN A 106 4.58 -13.52 7.43
CA GLN A 106 3.39 -14.32 7.18
C GLN A 106 2.61 -14.50 8.48
N VAL A 107 1.33 -14.18 8.46
CA VAL A 107 0.42 -14.22 9.61
C VAL A 107 -0.80 -15.09 9.28
N GLU A 108 -1.27 -15.85 10.26
CA GLU A 108 -2.40 -16.78 10.09
C GLU A 108 -3.76 -16.17 10.41
N THR A 109 -3.79 -15.10 11.22
CA THR A 109 -5.04 -14.47 11.68
C THR A 109 -4.99 -12.95 11.60
N ALA A 110 -6.17 -12.33 11.55
CA ALA A 110 -6.32 -10.89 11.58
C ALA A 110 -5.78 -10.27 12.88
N GLU A 111 -5.94 -10.96 14.01
CA GLU A 111 -5.44 -10.53 15.32
C GLU A 111 -3.90 -10.54 15.34
N HIS A 112 -3.27 -11.57 14.76
CA HIS A 112 -1.81 -11.63 14.64
C HIS A 112 -1.30 -10.50 13.73
N SER A 113 -1.95 -10.27 12.58
CA SER A 113 -1.64 -9.15 11.70
C SER A 113 -1.72 -7.79 12.43
N ALA A 114 -2.82 -7.55 13.15
CA ALA A 114 -3.01 -6.31 13.90
C ALA A 114 -1.95 -6.14 15.01
N SER A 115 -1.58 -7.22 15.70
CA SER A 115 -0.51 -7.19 16.70
C SER A 115 0.82 -6.82 16.06
N LEU A 116 1.19 -7.45 14.94
CA LEU A 116 2.44 -7.16 14.25
C LEU A 116 2.51 -5.72 13.73
N ILE A 117 1.41 -5.21 13.15
CA ILE A 117 1.31 -3.81 12.73
C ILE A 117 1.53 -2.88 13.93
N ARG A 118 0.88 -3.15 15.07
CA ARG A 118 1.02 -2.34 16.28
C ARG A 118 2.44 -2.35 16.83
N SER A 119 3.10 -3.49 16.86
CA SER A 119 4.51 -3.59 17.27
C SER A 119 5.46 -2.85 16.32
N ALA A 120 5.25 -2.99 15.00
CA ALA A 120 6.04 -2.28 13.99
C ALA A 120 5.91 -0.75 14.11
N LEU A 121 4.66 -0.25 14.25
CA LEU A 121 4.36 1.17 14.45
C LEU A 121 4.76 1.69 15.84
N GLY A 122 4.70 0.83 16.86
CA GLY A 122 4.94 1.17 18.27
C GLY A 122 6.41 1.33 18.65
N GLY A 123 7.32 0.87 17.80
CA GLY A 123 8.76 1.03 18.01
C GLY A 123 9.46 -0.20 18.56
N ASP A 124 8.79 -1.35 18.65
CA ASP A 124 9.36 -2.61 19.14
C ASP A 124 10.66 -2.97 18.36
N GLU A 125 11.67 -3.44 19.08
CA GLU A 125 13.03 -3.67 18.55
C GLU A 125 13.32 -5.15 18.22
N ASP A 126 12.33 -6.04 18.31
CA ASP A 126 12.51 -7.41 17.86
C ASP A 126 12.66 -7.46 16.32
N ALA A 127 13.34 -8.50 15.84
CA ALA A 127 13.68 -8.63 14.43
C ALA A 127 12.46 -8.66 13.49
N VAL A 128 11.32 -9.21 13.93
CA VAL A 128 10.11 -9.30 13.10
C VAL A 128 9.44 -7.92 13.01
N SER A 129 9.37 -7.18 14.12
CA SER A 129 8.83 -5.81 14.14
C SER A 129 9.66 -4.82 13.33
N ILE A 130 10.99 -4.91 13.39
CA ILE A 130 11.90 -4.09 12.54
C ILE A 130 11.70 -4.39 11.05
N LYS A 131 11.53 -5.67 10.71
CA LYS A 131 11.28 -6.10 9.34
C LYS A 131 9.92 -5.59 8.84
N ALA A 132 8.86 -5.75 9.63
CA ALA A 132 7.54 -5.23 9.31
C ALA A 132 7.54 -3.69 9.17
N ARG A 133 8.28 -2.99 10.03
CA ARG A 133 8.49 -1.54 9.94
C ARG A 133 9.15 -1.14 8.62
N SER A 134 10.14 -1.89 8.15
CA SER A 134 10.80 -1.63 6.87
C SER A 134 9.82 -1.76 5.69
N MET A 135 9.01 -2.82 5.70
CA MET A 135 7.95 -3.06 4.69
C MET A 135 6.92 -1.92 4.65
N ILE A 136 6.44 -1.51 5.82
CA ILE A 136 5.49 -0.39 5.97
C ILE A 136 6.13 0.91 5.48
N THR A 137 7.39 1.16 5.82
CA THR A 137 8.08 2.43 5.52
C THR A 137 8.26 2.62 4.01
N LEU A 138 8.66 1.57 3.27
CA LEU A 138 8.80 1.63 1.81
C LEU A 138 7.46 1.96 1.14
N ASN A 139 6.41 1.21 1.48
CA ASN A 139 5.09 1.36 0.86
C ASN A 139 4.39 2.68 1.28
N ALA A 140 4.50 3.08 2.53
CA ALA A 140 4.02 4.38 3.00
C ALA A 140 4.80 5.53 2.33
N GLY A 141 6.11 5.38 2.15
CA GLY A 141 6.95 6.34 1.45
C GLY A 141 6.51 6.57 0.00
N ALA A 142 6.17 5.49 -0.71
CA ALA A 142 5.57 5.58 -2.04
C ALA A 142 4.22 6.32 -2.01
N GLY A 143 3.37 6.05 -1.02
CA GLY A 143 2.11 6.77 -0.80
C GLY A 143 2.31 8.28 -0.57
N ILE A 144 3.27 8.65 0.29
CA ILE A 144 3.64 10.05 0.57
C ILE A 144 4.19 10.71 -0.69
N TYR A 145 5.02 10.02 -1.46
CA TYR A 145 5.54 10.52 -2.72
C TYR A 145 4.42 10.82 -3.73
N VAL A 146 3.56 9.84 -4.05
CA VAL A 146 2.48 10.06 -5.04
C VAL A 146 1.47 11.11 -4.59
N SER A 147 1.31 11.31 -3.27
CA SER A 147 0.44 12.36 -2.74
C SER A 147 0.90 13.78 -3.09
N GLY A 148 2.16 13.97 -3.48
CA GLY A 148 2.76 15.27 -3.78
C GLY A 148 3.28 16.02 -2.54
N VAL A 149 3.30 15.38 -1.36
CA VAL A 149 3.91 15.93 -0.14
C VAL A 149 5.43 16.00 -0.25
N THR A 150 6.02 15.14 -1.08
CA THR A 150 7.47 15.09 -1.33
C THR A 150 7.75 14.97 -2.82
N ASP A 151 8.90 15.45 -3.26
CA ASP A 151 9.23 15.57 -4.69
C ASP A 151 9.87 14.31 -5.30
N SER A 152 10.26 13.34 -4.46
CA SER A 152 10.90 12.09 -4.89
C SER A 152 10.53 10.91 -3.97
N LEU A 153 10.62 9.69 -4.51
CA LEU A 153 10.39 8.47 -3.72
C LEU A 153 11.33 8.38 -2.50
N PRO A 154 12.66 8.61 -2.60
CA PRO A 154 13.54 8.62 -1.42
C PRO A 154 13.11 9.64 -0.36
N SER A 155 12.71 10.85 -0.75
CA SER A 155 12.20 11.83 0.22
C SER A 155 10.88 11.43 0.87
N GLY A 156 10.01 10.71 0.14
CA GLY A 156 8.78 10.14 0.69
C GLY A 156 9.07 9.06 1.74
N ILE A 157 10.06 8.20 1.47
CA ILE A 157 10.52 7.18 2.41
C ILE A 157 11.11 7.82 3.68
N VAL A 158 11.97 8.83 3.56
CA VAL A 158 12.49 9.59 4.71
C VAL A 158 11.35 10.22 5.54
N ALA A 159 10.30 10.71 4.88
CA ALA A 159 9.12 11.23 5.58
C ALA A 159 8.35 10.12 6.33
N ALA A 160 8.23 8.94 5.73
CA ALA A 160 7.64 7.76 6.40
C ALA A 160 8.48 7.32 7.61
N GLU A 161 9.81 7.25 7.48
CA GLU A 161 10.73 6.95 8.57
C GLU A 161 10.54 7.91 9.74
N LYS A 162 10.46 9.22 9.46
CA LYS A 162 10.20 10.24 10.49
C LYS A 162 8.86 10.02 11.19
N ALA A 163 7.81 9.65 10.45
CA ALA A 163 6.50 9.36 11.02
C ALA A 163 6.52 8.11 11.92
N MET A 164 7.30 7.09 11.54
CA MET A 164 7.51 5.89 12.34
C MET A 164 8.32 6.18 13.60
N ALA A 165 9.49 6.82 13.46
CA ALA A 165 10.42 7.10 14.55
C ALA A 165 9.86 8.08 15.61
N SER A 166 8.99 9.00 15.19
CA SER A 166 8.32 9.93 16.13
C SER A 166 7.12 9.32 16.86
N GLY A 167 6.71 8.10 16.50
CA GLY A 167 5.48 7.48 17.00
C GLY A 167 4.18 8.09 16.45
N ALA A 168 4.28 9.05 15.53
CA ALA A 168 3.12 9.74 14.96
C ALA A 168 2.19 8.78 14.22
N ALA A 169 2.73 7.76 13.54
CA ALA A 169 1.95 6.73 12.86
C ALA A 169 1.10 5.91 13.86
N ALA A 170 1.69 5.45 14.96
CA ALA A 170 0.98 4.73 16.02
C ALA A 170 -0.10 5.59 16.68
N GLN A 171 0.24 6.83 17.03
CA GLN A 171 -0.73 7.78 17.61
C GLN A 171 -1.89 8.05 16.66
N LYS A 172 -1.63 8.13 15.34
CA LYS A 172 -2.69 8.36 14.35
C LYS A 172 -3.63 7.16 14.22
N LEU A 173 -3.12 5.94 14.34
CA LEU A 173 -3.95 4.73 14.40
C LEU A 173 -4.88 4.78 15.62
N GLU A 174 -4.37 5.05 16.81
CA GLU A 174 -5.18 5.17 18.03
C GLU A 174 -6.24 6.26 17.92
N ALA A 175 -5.86 7.43 17.41
CA ALA A 175 -6.79 8.53 17.20
C ALA A 175 -7.93 8.16 16.22
N PHE A 176 -7.62 7.41 15.16
CA PHE A 176 -8.64 6.95 14.21
C PHE A 176 -9.59 5.92 14.83
N VAL A 177 -9.06 4.97 15.61
CA VAL A 177 -9.87 3.99 16.36
C VAL A 177 -10.81 4.71 17.34
N ALA A 178 -10.29 5.62 18.16
CA ALA A 178 -11.09 6.38 19.11
C ALA A 178 -12.18 7.20 18.41
N PHE A 179 -11.84 7.88 17.31
CA PHE A 179 -12.79 8.68 16.53
C PHE A 179 -13.94 7.83 15.98
N THR A 180 -13.64 6.70 15.34
CA THR A 180 -14.67 5.86 14.71
C THR A 180 -15.57 5.18 15.73
N GLN A 181 -15.04 4.81 16.90
CA GLN A 181 -15.83 4.28 18.01
C GLN A 181 -16.79 5.32 18.60
N ALA A 182 -16.30 6.55 18.85
CA ALA A 182 -17.13 7.64 19.34
C ALA A 182 -18.24 7.99 18.33
N PHE A 183 -17.88 8.10 17.05
CA PHE A 183 -18.83 8.42 15.97
C PHE A 183 -19.94 7.36 15.84
N ALA A 184 -19.61 6.07 15.96
CA ALA A 184 -20.61 5.00 15.91
C ALA A 184 -21.57 5.04 17.12
N GLN A 185 -21.08 5.40 18.31
CA GLN A 185 -21.92 5.55 19.50
C GLN A 185 -22.89 6.73 19.36
N GLU A 186 -22.43 7.86 18.83
CA GLU A 186 -23.28 9.03 18.56
C GLU A 186 -24.41 8.69 17.57
N GLN A 187 -24.11 7.95 16.50
CA GLN A 187 -25.13 7.50 15.54
C GLN A 187 -26.14 6.53 16.14
N ALA A 188 -25.73 5.68 17.09
CA ALA A 188 -26.63 4.74 17.76
C ALA A 188 -27.58 5.43 18.76
N VAL A 189 -27.25 6.63 19.23
CA VAL A 189 -28.02 7.41 20.21
C VAL A 189 -28.89 8.49 19.54
N ALA A 190 -28.63 8.83 18.28
CA ALA A 190 -29.44 9.79 17.53
C ALA A 190 -30.85 9.22 17.23
N PRO A 191 -31.94 9.92 17.61
CA PRO A 191 -33.28 9.51 17.21
C PRO A 191 -33.44 9.65 15.69
N GLY A 192 -33.91 8.59 15.04
CA GLY A 192 -34.15 8.53 13.59
C GLY A 192 -35.30 9.40 13.11
#